data_AF-A0A4R3JCR9-F1
#
_entry.id   AF-A0A4R3JCR9-F1
#
_cell.length_a   1.000
_cell.length_b   1.000
_cell.length_c   1.000
_cell.angle_alpha   90.00
_cell.angle_beta   90.00
_cell.angle_gamma   90.00
#
_symmetry.space_group_name_H-M   'P 1'
#
loop_
_entity.id
_entity.type
_entity.pdbx_description
1 polymer ?
#
loop_
_entity_poly.entity_id
_entity_poly.type
_entity_poly.pdbx_seq_one_letter_code
_entity_poly.pdbx_strand_id
1 'polypeptide(L)'
;MIDAAPGAINVIPGAEVFSLDVRAPAAARSKAIKAITDAIHGIARKRGVAVRIETVYAAEGCDLSPKIMDALENAIAAHGLRPHRLPSARAMTPWR
;
A
#
# COMPACT_ATOMS: atom_id res chain seq x y z
N MET A 1 1.52 6.45 -11.04
CA MET A 1 1.63 6.96 -12.42
C MET A 1 1.11 5.87 -13.34
N ILE A 2 0.32 6.22 -14.34
CA ILE A 2 -0.21 5.31 -15.36
C ILE A 2 0.26 5.88 -16.69
N ASP A 3 0.89 5.04 -17.51
CA ASP A 3 1.38 5.39 -18.84
C ASP A 3 0.70 4.50 -19.88
N ALA A 4 -0.07 5.16 -20.76
CA ALA A 4 -0.97 4.56 -21.73
C ALA A 4 -0.43 4.78 -23.14
N ALA A 5 0.20 3.79 -23.75
CA ALA A 5 0.82 3.95 -25.07
C ALA A 5 -0.20 3.71 -26.20
N PRO A 6 -0.28 4.61 -27.22
CA PRO A 6 0.64 5.72 -27.51
C PRO A 6 0.24 7.09 -26.91
N GLY A 7 -0.81 7.17 -26.09
CA GLY A 7 -1.22 8.42 -25.43
C GLY A 7 -2.04 9.37 -26.31
N ALA A 8 -2.53 8.89 -27.46
CA ALA A 8 -3.37 9.68 -28.35
C ALA A 8 -4.85 9.53 -27.99
N ILE A 9 -5.58 10.66 -27.97
CA ILE A 9 -6.99 10.74 -27.50
C ILE A 9 -7.97 9.85 -28.29
N ASN A 10 -7.66 9.54 -29.54
CA ASN A 10 -8.50 8.78 -30.46
C ASN A 10 -7.89 7.43 -30.85
N VAL A 11 -6.90 6.94 -30.11
CA VAL A 11 -6.26 5.64 -30.35
C VAL A 11 -6.48 4.76 -29.14
N ILE A 12 -7.00 3.55 -29.36
CA ILE A 12 -7.13 2.55 -28.29
C ILE A 12 -5.71 2.18 -27.83
N PRO A 13 -5.37 2.31 -26.54
CA PRO A 13 -4.04 1.96 -26.04
C PRO A 13 -3.72 0.48 -26.29
N GLY A 14 -2.53 0.23 -26.83
CA GLY A 14 -2.02 -1.12 -27.09
C GLY A 14 -1.23 -1.69 -25.90
N ALA A 15 -0.75 -0.82 -25.01
CA ALA A 15 0.01 -1.20 -23.82
C ALA A 15 -0.16 -0.15 -22.72
N GLU A 16 -0.17 -0.63 -21.47
CA GLU A 16 -0.31 0.18 -20.26
C GLU A 16 0.76 -0.24 -19.25
N VAL A 17 1.43 0.73 -18.64
CA VAL A 17 2.38 0.50 -17.55
C VAL A 17 2.00 1.36 -16.36
N PHE A 18 1.88 0.73 -15.20
CA PHE A 18 1.60 1.43 -13.94
C PHE A 18 2.31 0.77 -12.78
N SER A 19 2.47 1.53 -11.70
CA SER A 19 3.01 1.06 -10.42
C SER A 19 1.96 1.08 -9.33
N LEU A 20 2.09 0.16 -8.37
CA LEU A 20 1.24 0.08 -7.19
C LEU A 20 2.10 -0.05 -5.94
N ASP A 21 1.87 0.80 -4.94
CA ASP A 21 2.47 0.71 -3.61
C ASP A 21 1.46 0.08 -2.63
N VAL A 22 1.86 -0.97 -1.92
CA VAL A 22 1.00 -1.70 -0.97
C VAL A 22 1.62 -1.68 0.42
N ARG A 23 0.99 -0.95 1.34
CA ARG A 23 1.43 -0.83 2.73
C ARG A 23 0.44 -1.49 3.68
N ALA A 24 0.91 -2.49 4.41
CA ALA A 24 0.16 -3.17 5.46
C ALA A 24 1.13 -3.90 6.41
N PRO A 25 0.71 -4.28 7.63
CA PRO A 25 1.44 -5.24 8.47
C PRO A 25 1.72 -6.54 7.71
N ALA A 26 2.83 -7.23 8.04
CA ALA A 26 3.40 -8.31 7.22
C ALA A 26 2.38 -9.37 6.75
N ALA A 27 1.60 -9.94 7.67
CA ALA A 27 0.60 -10.97 7.33
C ALA A 27 -0.53 -10.44 6.43
N ALA A 28 -0.98 -9.21 6.66
CA ALA A 28 -2.02 -8.57 5.84
C ALA A 28 -1.50 -8.18 4.46
N ARG A 29 -0.23 -7.77 4.35
CA ARG A 29 0.41 -7.36 3.10
C ARG A 29 0.45 -8.49 2.08
N SER A 30 0.94 -9.67 2.50
CA SER A 30 1.02 -10.83 1.60
C SER A 30 -0.35 -11.26 1.07
N LYS A 31 -1.38 -11.22 1.91
CA LYS A 31 -2.77 -11.48 1.51
C LYS A 31 -3.28 -10.45 0.50
N ALA A 32 -3.01 -9.17 0.73
CA ALA A 32 -3.40 -8.09 -0.17
C ALA A 32 -2.72 -8.21 -1.54
N ILE A 33 -1.40 -8.43 -1.56
CA ILE A 33 -0.63 -8.63 -2.80
C ILE A 33 -1.21 -9.81 -3.59
N LYS A 34 -1.48 -10.94 -2.93
CA LYS A 34 -2.08 -12.10 -3.60
C LYS A 34 -3.44 -11.75 -4.22
N ALA A 35 -4.33 -11.12 -3.46
CA ALA A 35 -5.66 -10.75 -3.94
C ALA A 35 -5.61 -9.80 -5.15
N ILE A 36 -4.70 -8.82 -5.12
CA ILE A 36 -4.48 -7.87 -6.22
C ILE A 36 -3.98 -8.61 -7.47
N THR A 37 -2.95 -9.45 -7.33
CA THR A 37 -2.38 -10.23 -8.44
C THR A 37 -3.42 -11.16 -9.07
N ASP A 38 -4.18 -11.88 -8.24
CA ASP A 38 -5.26 -12.77 -8.71
C ASP A 38 -6.33 -11.98 -9.49
N ALA A 39 -6.71 -10.80 -9.00
CA ALA A 39 -7.69 -9.93 -9.65
C ALA A 39 -7.18 -9.40 -11.00
N ILE A 40 -5.93 -8.95 -11.07
CA ILE A 40 -5.31 -8.48 -12.31
C ILE A 40 -5.28 -9.60 -13.34
N HIS A 41 -4.84 -10.81 -12.96
CA HIS A 41 -4.85 -11.95 -13.86
C HIS A 41 -6.26 -12.34 -14.31
N GLY A 42 -7.27 -12.23 -13.42
CA GLY A 42 -8.67 -12.46 -13.77
C GLY A 42 -9.19 -11.46 -14.80
N ILE A 43 -8.87 -10.17 -14.63
CA ILE A 43 -9.22 -9.11 -15.58
C ILE A 43 -8.53 -9.35 -16.93
N ALA A 44 -7.23 -9.68 -16.92
CA ALA A 44 -6.45 -9.93 -18.13
C ALA A 44 -7.06 -11.08 -18.96
N ARG A 45 -7.38 -12.21 -18.31
CA ARG A 45 -8.07 -13.35 -18.97
C ARG A 45 -9.43 -12.95 -19.55
N LYS A 46 -10.25 -12.24 -18.78
CA LYS A 46 -11.59 -11.80 -19.23
C LYS A 46 -11.52 -10.85 -20.43
N ARG A 47 -10.45 -10.06 -20.53
CA ARG A 47 -10.24 -9.07 -21.60
C ARG A 47 -9.39 -9.59 -22.76
N GLY A 48 -8.81 -10.78 -22.65
CA GLY A 48 -7.94 -11.35 -23.69
C GLY A 48 -6.61 -10.61 -23.85
N VAL A 49 -6.11 -9.96 -22.80
CA VAL A 49 -4.85 -9.19 -22.83
C VAL A 49 -3.75 -9.90 -22.06
N ALA A 50 -2.50 -9.68 -22.46
CA ALA A 50 -1.34 -10.15 -21.73
C ALA A 50 -1.05 -9.23 -20.53
N VAL A 51 -0.47 -9.79 -19.47
CA VAL A 51 -0.03 -9.02 -18.30
C VAL A 51 1.26 -9.58 -17.74
N ARG A 52 2.15 -8.68 -17.30
CA ARG A 52 3.38 -8.98 -16.56
C ARG A 52 3.36 -8.14 -15.29
N ILE A 53 3.66 -8.77 -14.16
CA ILE A 53 3.74 -8.11 -12.85
C ILE A 53 5.15 -8.32 -12.31
N GLU A 54 5.76 -7.25 -11.84
CA GLU A 54 7.12 -7.23 -11.29
C GLU A 54 7.13 -6.54 -9.92
N THR A 55 7.79 -7.14 -8.94
CA THR A 55 7.99 -6.51 -7.63
C THR A 55 9.28 -5.71 -7.67
N VAL A 56 9.16 -4.39 -7.73
CA VAL A 56 10.30 -3.47 -7.85
C VAL A 56 10.95 -3.17 -6.49
N TYR A 57 10.17 -3.25 -5.41
CA TYR A 57 10.63 -2.97 -4.06
C TYR A 57 9.81 -3.74 -3.02
N ALA A 58 10.50 -4.31 -2.03
CA ALA A 58 9.87 -4.93 -0.87
C ALA A 58 10.72 -4.64 0.38
N ALA A 59 10.09 -4.03 1.38
CA ALA A 59 10.71 -3.79 2.69
C ALA A 59 9.83 -4.37 3.79
N GLU A 60 10.42 -4.97 4.80
CA GLU A 60 9.69 -5.45 5.97
C GLU A 60 9.33 -4.30 6.92
N GLY A 61 8.19 -4.43 7.59
CA GLY A 61 7.87 -3.54 8.69
C GLY A 61 8.79 -3.82 9.87
N CYS A 62 9.16 -2.78 10.61
CA CYS A 62 9.94 -2.92 11.84
C CYS A 62 9.12 -2.37 13.00
N ASP A 63 9.03 -3.16 14.08
CA ASP A 63 8.37 -2.73 15.31
C ASP A 63 9.29 -1.79 16.09
N LEU A 64 8.70 -0.72 16.64
CA LEU A 64 9.41 0.14 17.57
C LEU A 64 9.56 -0.58 18.92
N SER A 65 10.71 -0.42 19.56
CA SER A 65 10.99 -1.00 20.88
C SER A 65 9.85 -0.73 21.87
N PRO A 66 9.30 -1.78 22.54
CA PRO A 66 8.25 -1.61 23.53
C PRO A 66 8.62 -0.63 24.64
N LYS A 67 9.88 -0.67 25.10
CA LYS A 67 10.38 0.26 26.14
C LYS A 67 10.31 1.72 25.70
N ILE A 68 10.60 2.01 24.44
CA ILE A 68 10.52 3.36 23.89
C ILE A 68 9.05 3.77 23.73
N MET A 69 8.20 2.87 23.23
CA MET A 69 6.77 3.09 23.13
C MET A 69 6.15 3.44 24.48
N ASP A 70 6.42 2.65 25.51
CA ASP A 70 5.88 2.85 26.85
C ASP A 70 6.39 4.16 27.48
N ALA A 71 7.66 4.52 27.27
CA ALA A 71 8.22 5.78 27.75
C ALA A 71 7.54 7.00 27.11
N LEU A 72 7.27 6.95 25.80
CA LEU A 72 6.57 8.01 25.09
C LEU A 72 5.12 8.14 25.55
N GLU A 73 4.42 7.02 25.77
CA GLU A 73 3.05 7.03 26.27
C GLU A 73 2.94 7.64 27.66
N ASN A 74 3.85 7.27 28.57
CA ASN A 74 3.90 7.82 29.91
C ASN A 74 4.17 9.33 29.90
N ALA A 75 5.08 9.78 29.04
CA ALA A 75 5.36 11.20 28.88
C ALA A 75 4.14 11.99 28.37
N ILE A 76 3.42 11.47 27.38
CA ILE A 76 2.18 12.09 26.87
C ILE A 76 1.11 12.15 27.97
N ALA A 77 0.92 11.05 28.70
CA ALA A 77 -0.07 10.96 29.77
C ALA A 77 0.24 11.92 30.94
N ALA A 78 1.52 12.14 31.26
CA ALA A 78 1.95 13.10 32.29
C ALA A 78 1.52 14.55 31.99
N HIS A 79 1.29 14.88 30.72
CA HIS A 79 0.75 16.18 30.29
C HIS A 79 -0.79 16.21 30.21
N GLY A 80 -1.48 15.19 30.73
CA GLY A 80 -2.95 15.10 30.71
C GLY A 80 -3.53 14.79 29.33
N LEU A 81 -2.69 14.38 28.36
CA LEU A 81 -3.10 14.03 27.00
C LEU A 81 -3.32 12.52 26.89
N ARG A 82 -4.23 12.11 26.00
CA ARG A 82 -4.48 10.68 25.73
C ARG A 82 -3.50 10.16 24.67
N PRO A 83 -2.60 9.21 24.99
CA PRO A 83 -1.71 8.62 24.00
C PRO A 83 -2.46 7.70 23.03
N HIS A 84 -1.96 7.60 21.79
CA HIS A 84 -2.46 6.71 20.76
C HIS A 84 -1.29 6.00 20.06
N ARG A 85 -1.26 4.67 20.08
CA ARG A 85 -0.33 3.87 19.27
C ARG A 85 -0.82 3.82 17.82
N LEU A 86 -0.06 4.42 16.91
CA LEU A 86 -0.36 4.42 15.48
C LEU A 86 0.81 3.80 14.71
N PRO A 87 0.56 2.93 13.73
CA PRO A 87 1.59 2.59 12.76
C PRO A 87 1.91 3.85 11.93
N SER A 88 3.16 3.99 11.50
CA SER A 88 3.63 5.17 10.74
C SER A 88 2.86 5.43 9.44
N ALA A 89 2.23 4.39 8.87
CA ALA A 89 1.46 4.46 7.63
C ALA A 89 -0.07 4.61 7.84
N ARG A 90 -0.56 4.82 9.08
CA ARG A 90 -2.01 5.04 9.28
C ARG A 90 -2.42 6.33 8.58
N ALA A 91 -3.36 6.24 7.64
CA ALA A 91 -4.06 7.41 7.14
C ALA A 91 -4.76 8.09 8.33
N MET A 92 -4.39 9.33 8.62
CA MET A 92 -5.15 10.16 9.54
C MET A 92 -6.58 10.21 9.02
N THR A 93 -7.55 9.80 9.84
CA THR A 93 -8.97 10.12 9.58
C THR A 93 -9.05 11.62 9.25
N PRO A 94 -9.87 12.06 8.28
CA PRO A 94 -9.99 13.49 8.01
C PRO A 94 -10.32 14.20 9.32
N TRP A 95 -9.60 15.27 9.61
CA TRP A 95 -9.93 16.17 10.71
C TRP A 95 -11.40 16.56 10.53
N ARG A 96 -12.24 16.20 11.52
CA ARG A 96 -13.59 16.74 11.65
C ARG A 96 -13.51 18.10 12.30
#